data_AF-A0ABD0T550-F1
#
_entry.id   AF-A0ABD0T550-F1
#
_cell.length_a   1.000
_cell.length_b   1.000
_cell.length_c   1.000
_cell.angle_alpha   90.00
_cell.angle_beta   90.00
_cell.angle_gamma   90.00
#
_symmetry.space_group_name_H-M   'P 1'
#
loop_
_entity.id
_entity.type
_entity.pdbx_description
1 polymer ?
#
loop_
_entity_poly.entity_id
_entity_poly.type
_entity_poly.pdbx_seq_one_letter_code
_entity_poly.pdbx_strand_id
1 'polypeptide(L)'
;MDPVVAKKTFDNPDTFDQYVVDPSIILEYANQDPNYKNRQVELAEEFAERYIVKFLFLGPNPWCTKAVVCTESLLVLPDLNVQEHEHIITEATYVKSPWLTAAAKLAANMLKTFSTKIFREILDLENKVLDRILEACDCLKEYDDTINVVLHKDLWANNIMFRYENGLPANAMLIDFQCIRYGPPSFDLMSFLYLTTSSSFREQHERKVLHYYYCVFFDSLEDAAMQKVTELGFNREEFLRWCERSRMFGICTAIGSFPYVLMDPVVAQKTFDDPATFEKYFIVDRTEPVVAHANKDPMYKNRQVEVAEEFVKRYILNQP
;
A
#
# COMPACT_ATOMS: atom_id res chain seq x y z
N MET A 1 37.32 9.12 -18.79
CA MET A 1 36.60 8.22 -19.72
C MET A 1 35.27 7.89 -19.06
N ASP A 2 34.08 8.16 -19.56
CA ASP A 2 33.51 9.09 -20.55
C ASP A 2 32.01 9.17 -20.11
N PRO A 3 31.41 10.36 -19.84
CA PRO A 3 30.04 10.50 -19.32
C PRO A 3 28.93 9.97 -20.24
N VAL A 4 29.28 9.47 -21.43
CA VAL A 4 28.35 8.93 -22.43
C VAL A 4 27.92 7.47 -22.15
N VAL A 5 28.52 6.77 -21.18
CA VAL A 5 28.21 5.34 -20.92
C VAL A 5 26.99 5.12 -20.01
N ALA A 6 26.54 6.13 -19.25
CA ALA A 6 25.37 6.01 -18.37
C ALA A 6 24.02 6.37 -19.04
N LYS A 7 24.02 6.71 -20.34
CA LYS A 7 22.84 7.16 -21.08
C LYS A 7 22.13 6.06 -21.90
N LYS A 8 22.33 4.77 -21.57
CA LYS A 8 21.85 3.65 -22.42
C LYS A 8 20.86 2.68 -21.80
N THR A 9 20.32 2.93 -20.61
CA THR A 9 19.35 2.02 -19.97
C THR A 9 17.90 2.51 -19.94
N PHE A 10 17.60 3.72 -20.40
CA PHE A 10 16.22 4.26 -20.42
C PHE A 10 15.64 4.52 -21.83
N ASP A 11 16.44 4.38 -22.90
CA ASP A 11 15.99 4.59 -24.29
C ASP A 11 15.85 3.29 -25.09
N ASN A 12 16.00 2.11 -24.47
CA ASN A 12 15.82 0.84 -25.17
C ASN A 12 14.42 0.26 -24.87
N PRO A 13 13.47 0.27 -25.82
CA PRO A 13 12.16 -0.38 -25.62
C PRO A 13 12.28 -1.87 -25.27
N ASP A 14 13.41 -2.52 -25.56
CA ASP A 14 13.64 -3.94 -25.26
C ASP A 14 13.93 -4.26 -23.76
N THR A 15 14.11 -3.26 -22.87
CA THR A 15 14.33 -3.53 -21.43
C THR A 15 13.05 -3.64 -20.62
N PHE A 16 11.96 -3.00 -21.06
CA PHE A 16 10.64 -3.16 -20.46
C PHE A 16 10.02 -4.53 -20.76
N ASP A 17 10.35 -5.14 -21.90
CA ASP A 17 9.85 -6.48 -22.28
C ASP A 17 10.33 -7.60 -21.34
N GLN A 18 11.36 -7.35 -20.52
CA GLN A 18 11.86 -8.32 -19.52
C GLN A 18 11.17 -8.20 -18.16
N TYR A 19 10.54 -7.05 -17.88
CA TYR A 19 9.72 -6.85 -16.69
C TYR A 19 8.29 -7.07 -17.12
N VAL A 20 7.71 -8.18 -16.71
CA VAL A 20 6.33 -8.49 -17.03
C VAL A 20 5.58 -8.41 -15.70
N VAL A 21 4.47 -7.68 -15.66
CA VAL A 21 3.42 -7.99 -14.67
C VAL A 21 2.93 -9.37 -15.09
N ASP A 22 3.60 -10.46 -14.71
CA ASP A 22 3.41 -11.78 -15.34
C ASP A 22 1.94 -12.17 -15.33
N PRO A 23 1.21 -11.89 -16.43
CA PRO A 23 -0.17 -12.17 -16.51
C PRO A 23 -0.31 -13.60 -16.99
N SER A 24 0.77 -14.34 -17.29
CA SER A 24 0.79 -15.67 -17.87
C SER A 24 0.82 -16.76 -16.80
N ILE A 25 1.43 -16.55 -15.64
CA ILE A 25 1.15 -17.37 -14.44
C ILE A 25 -0.30 -17.12 -14.00
N ILE A 26 -0.74 -15.87 -14.08
CA ILE A 26 -2.11 -15.43 -13.81
C ILE A 26 -3.04 -16.13 -14.87
N LEU A 27 -2.77 -16.04 -16.17
CA LEU A 27 -3.59 -16.57 -17.29
C LEU A 27 -3.51 -18.10 -17.48
N GLU A 28 -2.38 -18.74 -17.18
CA GLU A 28 -2.21 -20.19 -17.28
C GLU A 28 -2.97 -20.90 -16.16
N TYR A 29 -3.10 -20.27 -14.98
CA TYR A 29 -4.06 -20.67 -13.95
C TYR A 29 -5.51 -20.23 -14.26
N ALA A 30 -5.71 -19.10 -14.97
CA ALA A 30 -7.02 -18.66 -15.45
C ALA A 30 -7.71 -19.63 -16.39
N ASN A 31 -6.91 -20.24 -17.25
CA ASN A 31 -7.37 -21.15 -18.27
C ASN A 31 -7.70 -22.55 -17.69
N GLN A 32 -7.36 -22.80 -16.42
CA GLN A 32 -7.59 -24.09 -15.74
C GLN A 32 -8.72 -24.04 -14.69
N ASP A 33 -9.14 -22.86 -14.23
CA ASP A 33 -10.18 -22.70 -13.20
C ASP A 33 -11.25 -21.67 -13.63
N PRO A 34 -12.52 -22.09 -13.88
CA PRO A 34 -13.61 -21.19 -14.27
C PRO A 34 -13.91 -20.07 -13.26
N ASN A 35 -13.39 -20.14 -12.03
CA ASN A 35 -13.58 -19.16 -10.96
C ASN A 35 -12.43 -18.16 -10.81
N TYR A 36 -11.46 -18.16 -11.73
CA TYR A 36 -10.25 -17.34 -11.71
C TYR A 36 -10.46 -15.83 -11.41
N LYS A 37 -11.60 -15.25 -11.79
CA LYS A 37 -11.93 -13.85 -11.50
C LYS A 37 -12.07 -13.53 -10.01
N ASN A 38 -12.31 -14.53 -9.17
CA ASN A 38 -12.39 -14.38 -7.72
C ASN A 38 -11.04 -14.64 -7.03
N ARG A 39 -9.92 -14.88 -7.75
CA ARG A 39 -8.62 -15.31 -7.17
C ARG A 39 -7.52 -14.26 -7.07
N GLN A 40 -7.75 -12.99 -7.44
CA GLN A 40 -6.71 -11.95 -7.33
C GLN A 40 -6.19 -11.78 -5.88
N VAL A 41 -7.00 -12.09 -4.87
CA VAL A 41 -6.61 -11.99 -3.44
C VAL A 41 -5.91 -13.27 -2.95
N GLU A 42 -6.31 -14.47 -3.39
CA GLU A 42 -5.51 -15.69 -3.15
C GLU A 42 -4.15 -15.59 -3.82
N LEU A 43 -4.05 -14.93 -4.99
CA LEU A 43 -2.79 -14.59 -5.63
C LEU A 43 -2.01 -13.49 -4.89
N ALA A 44 -2.65 -12.53 -4.24
CA ALA A 44 -1.98 -11.54 -3.38
C ALA A 44 -1.48 -12.16 -2.07
N GLU A 45 -2.20 -13.15 -1.53
CA GLU A 45 -1.82 -13.92 -0.34
C GLU A 45 -0.77 -14.98 -0.67
N GLU A 46 -0.87 -15.67 -1.79
CA GLU A 46 0.18 -16.53 -2.33
C GLU A 46 1.37 -15.67 -2.78
N PHE A 47 1.15 -14.45 -3.26
CA PHE A 47 2.20 -13.45 -3.45
C PHE A 47 2.88 -13.11 -2.11
N ALA A 48 2.11 -12.87 -1.06
CA ALA A 48 2.62 -12.57 0.28
C ALA A 48 3.32 -13.77 0.95
N GLU A 49 2.76 -14.96 0.90
CA GLU A 49 3.33 -16.18 1.51
C GLU A 49 4.44 -16.81 0.67
N ARG A 50 4.29 -16.84 -0.66
CA ARG A 50 5.20 -17.55 -1.55
C ARG A 50 6.33 -16.66 -2.06
N TYR A 51 6.14 -15.33 -2.04
CA TYR A 51 7.12 -14.37 -2.56
C TYR A 51 7.50 -13.29 -1.55
N ILE A 52 6.59 -12.64 -0.81
CA ILE A 52 7.00 -11.74 0.29
C ILE A 52 7.73 -12.56 1.37
N VAL A 53 7.17 -13.65 1.89
CA VAL A 53 7.85 -14.47 2.92
C VAL A 53 9.08 -15.20 2.34
N LYS A 54 9.04 -15.74 1.12
CA LYS A 54 10.21 -16.44 0.55
C LYS A 54 11.36 -15.49 0.19
N PHE A 55 11.08 -14.29 -0.30
CA PHE A 55 12.12 -13.30 -0.61
C PHE A 55 12.56 -12.52 0.61
N LEU A 56 11.65 -12.20 1.54
CA LEU A 56 12.00 -11.54 2.80
C LEU A 56 12.68 -12.50 3.79
N PHE A 57 12.73 -13.82 3.60
CA PHE A 57 13.34 -14.71 4.61
C PHE A 57 14.31 -15.77 4.07
N LEU A 58 14.42 -16.00 2.75
CA LEU A 58 15.17 -17.14 2.20
C LEU A 58 16.15 -16.82 1.03
N GLY A 59 16.54 -15.56 0.80
CA GLY A 59 17.55 -15.21 -0.22
C GLY A 59 18.26 -13.86 -0.01
N PRO A 60 19.42 -13.62 -0.67
CA PRO A 60 20.07 -12.31 -0.69
C PRO A 60 19.17 -11.31 -1.43
N ASN A 61 18.92 -10.16 -0.81
CA ASN A 61 17.71 -9.38 -1.08
C ASN A 61 17.90 -8.18 -2.05
N PRO A 62 17.13 -8.11 -3.16
CA PRO A 62 17.02 -6.96 -4.06
C PRO A 62 15.87 -5.96 -3.77
N TRP A 63 15.05 -6.13 -2.73
CA TRP A 63 13.97 -5.20 -2.31
C TRP A 63 14.47 -3.82 -1.90
N CYS A 64 15.78 -3.65 -1.77
CA CYS A 64 16.37 -2.34 -1.90
C CYS A 64 16.38 -1.97 -3.39
N THR A 65 15.28 -1.41 -3.89
CA THR A 65 15.49 -0.24 -4.74
C THR A 65 16.41 0.62 -3.89
N LYS A 66 17.62 0.90 -4.37
CA LYS A 66 18.47 1.94 -3.82
C LYS A 66 17.72 3.26 -3.96
N ALA A 67 16.61 3.44 -3.24
CA ALA A 67 16.04 4.72 -2.92
C ALA A 67 16.98 5.25 -1.84
N VAL A 68 18.16 5.65 -2.32
CA VAL A 68 19.20 6.21 -1.48
C VAL A 68 18.61 7.48 -0.92
N VAL A 69 18.47 7.54 0.41
CA VAL A 69 18.52 8.81 1.11
C VAL A 69 19.96 9.28 0.97
N CYS A 70 20.29 9.84 -0.19
CA CYS A 70 21.56 10.48 -0.40
C CYS A 70 21.33 11.97 -0.26
N THR A 71 21.85 12.56 0.80
CA THR A 71 22.25 13.95 0.72
C THR A 71 23.31 14.05 -0.38
N GLU A 72 23.00 14.84 -1.41
CA GLU A 72 23.80 15.18 -2.60
C GLU A 72 23.75 14.27 -3.85
N SER A 73 23.12 13.09 -3.83
CA SER A 73 22.94 12.27 -5.06
C SER A 73 21.74 11.33 -4.95
N LEU A 74 20.54 11.92 -4.95
CA LEU A 74 19.28 11.18 -4.97
C LEU A 74 19.27 10.20 -6.16
N LEU A 75 18.74 8.99 -5.97
CA LEU A 75 18.38 8.14 -7.11
C LEU A 75 17.16 8.78 -7.79
N VAL A 76 17.43 9.80 -8.58
CA VAL A 76 16.49 10.49 -9.45
C VAL A 76 16.07 9.44 -10.49
N LEU A 77 14.79 8.99 -10.46
CA LEU A 77 14.13 8.62 -11.71
C LEU A 77 14.50 9.76 -12.66
N PRO A 78 15.18 9.54 -13.81
CA PRO A 78 16.07 10.51 -14.47
C PRO A 78 15.57 11.97 -14.65
N ASP A 79 14.28 12.22 -14.44
CA ASP A 79 13.59 13.49 -14.55
C ASP A 79 13.07 14.10 -13.22
N LEU A 80 13.26 13.48 -12.05
CA LEU A 80 12.69 13.94 -10.77
C LEU A 80 13.73 14.61 -9.87
N ASN A 81 14.09 15.87 -10.18
CA ASN A 81 14.88 16.70 -9.26
C ASN A 81 14.01 17.09 -8.05
N VAL A 82 14.16 16.38 -6.93
CA VAL A 82 13.33 16.57 -5.72
C VAL A 82 13.38 18.00 -5.18
N GLN A 83 14.47 18.76 -5.39
CA GLN A 83 14.56 20.17 -4.99
C GLN A 83 13.67 21.09 -5.84
N GLU A 84 13.42 20.75 -7.12
CA GLU A 84 12.53 21.50 -8.01
C GLU A 84 11.05 21.10 -7.83
N HIS A 85 10.81 19.95 -7.20
CA HIS A 85 9.48 19.36 -6.98
C HIS A 85 9.06 19.31 -5.52
N GLU A 86 9.66 20.15 -4.65
CA GLU A 86 9.34 20.24 -3.22
C GLU A 86 7.83 20.40 -2.96
N HIS A 87 7.14 21.16 -3.81
CA HIS A 87 5.69 21.33 -3.73
C HIS A 87 4.90 20.02 -3.95
N ILE A 88 5.35 19.12 -4.82
CA ILE A 88 4.67 17.84 -5.13
C ILE A 88 4.76 16.87 -3.95
N ILE A 89 5.91 16.84 -3.28
CA ILE A 89 6.17 15.93 -2.15
C ILE A 89 5.61 16.44 -0.82
N THR A 90 5.35 17.76 -0.71
CA THR A 90 4.82 18.41 0.51
C THR A 90 3.32 18.72 0.44
N GLU A 91 2.71 18.74 -0.75
CA GLU A 91 1.29 19.04 -0.90
C GLU A 91 0.42 17.98 -0.21
N ALA A 92 -0.51 18.39 0.65
CA ALA A 92 -1.40 17.48 1.34
C ALA A 92 -2.30 16.71 0.34
N THR A 93 -2.05 15.41 0.12
CA THR A 93 -2.92 14.62 -0.78
C THR A 93 -4.28 14.31 -0.15
N TYR A 94 -4.34 14.31 1.18
CA TYR A 94 -5.53 13.94 1.93
C TYR A 94 -5.99 15.10 2.79
N VAL A 95 -6.54 16.11 2.13
CA VAL A 95 -7.45 17.07 2.78
C VAL A 95 -8.82 16.39 2.89
N LYS A 96 -9.65 16.79 3.87
CA LYS A 96 -11.05 16.36 3.92
C LYS A 96 -11.68 16.50 2.54
N SER A 97 -11.94 15.35 1.93
CA SER A 97 -12.42 15.27 0.56
C SER A 97 -13.73 14.49 0.53
N PRO A 98 -14.55 14.70 -0.51
CA PRO A 98 -15.73 13.87 -0.73
C PRO A 98 -15.37 12.38 -0.81
N TRP A 99 -14.21 12.03 -1.39
CA TRP A 99 -13.75 10.65 -1.49
C TRP A 99 -13.50 10.01 -0.11
N LEU A 100 -12.88 10.74 0.83
CA LEU A 100 -12.68 10.24 2.20
C LEU A 100 -14.01 10.09 2.94
N THR A 101 -14.94 11.03 2.71
CA THR A 101 -16.31 10.94 3.23
C THR A 101 -17.02 9.68 2.71
N ALA A 102 -16.92 9.40 1.41
CA ALA A 102 -17.51 8.21 0.79
C ALA A 102 -16.86 6.90 1.30
N ALA A 103 -15.55 6.91 1.57
CA ALA A 103 -14.85 5.78 2.16
C ALA A 103 -15.30 5.50 3.60
N ALA A 104 -15.42 6.55 4.44
CA ALA A 104 -15.90 6.44 5.82
C ALA A 104 -17.35 5.92 5.87
N LYS A 105 -18.22 6.48 4.99
CA LYS A 105 -19.60 6.05 4.82
C LYS A 105 -19.70 4.58 4.44
N LEU A 106 -18.91 4.15 3.45
CA LEU A 106 -18.86 2.75 3.05
C LEU A 106 -18.43 1.85 4.20
N ALA A 107 -17.35 2.18 4.92
CA ALA A 107 -16.86 1.37 6.03
C ALA A 107 -17.95 1.17 7.10
N ALA A 108 -18.64 2.25 7.48
CA ALA A 108 -19.75 2.17 8.43
C ALA A 108 -20.91 1.31 7.90
N ASN A 109 -21.25 1.42 6.61
CA ASN A 109 -22.33 0.65 6.01
C ASN A 109 -21.97 -0.83 5.83
N MET A 110 -20.72 -1.16 5.46
CA MET A 110 -20.24 -2.54 5.40
C MET A 110 -20.36 -3.24 6.76
N LEU A 111 -20.02 -2.53 7.84
CA LEU A 111 -20.19 -3.06 9.20
C LEU A 111 -21.67 -3.22 9.57
N LYS A 112 -22.52 -2.23 9.27
CA LYS A 112 -23.97 -2.33 9.51
C LYS A 112 -24.62 -3.50 8.77
N THR A 113 -24.18 -3.76 7.54
CA THR A 113 -24.75 -4.78 6.68
C THR A 113 -24.21 -6.18 6.98
N PHE A 114 -22.91 -6.32 7.22
CA PHE A 114 -22.26 -7.64 7.24
C PHE A 114 -21.60 -8.03 8.57
N SER A 115 -21.26 -7.09 9.44
CA SER A 115 -20.64 -7.43 10.72
C SER A 115 -21.66 -8.08 11.66
N THR A 116 -21.25 -9.14 12.33
CA THR A 116 -22.03 -9.81 13.39
C THR A 116 -21.71 -9.25 14.78
N LYS A 117 -20.79 -8.30 14.87
CA LYS A 117 -20.29 -7.71 16.13
C LYS A 117 -21.07 -6.44 16.49
N ILE A 118 -20.86 -5.95 17.72
CA ILE A 118 -21.52 -4.74 18.26
C ILE A 118 -21.24 -3.47 17.44
N PHE A 119 -20.25 -3.49 16.55
CA PHE A 119 -19.84 -2.34 15.73
C PHE A 119 -21.00 -1.74 14.92
N ARG A 120 -21.92 -2.58 14.44
CA ARG A 120 -23.11 -2.15 13.68
C ARG A 120 -24.08 -1.27 14.49
N GLU A 121 -24.02 -1.33 15.82
CA GLU A 121 -24.90 -0.62 16.74
C GLU A 121 -24.28 0.70 17.24
N ILE A 122 -23.05 1.01 16.83
CA ILE A 122 -22.38 2.25 17.21
C ILE A 122 -23.12 3.44 16.57
N LEU A 123 -23.68 4.29 17.43
CA LEU A 123 -24.26 5.57 17.01
C LEU A 123 -23.19 6.46 16.39
N ASP A 124 -23.56 7.10 15.28
CA ASP A 124 -22.73 8.05 14.54
C ASP A 124 -21.39 7.47 14.04
N LEU A 125 -21.40 6.17 13.68
CA LEU A 125 -20.20 5.46 13.25
C LEU A 125 -19.51 6.10 12.03
N GLU A 126 -20.28 6.62 11.08
CA GLU A 126 -19.74 7.24 9.86
C GLU A 126 -18.85 8.45 10.19
N ASN A 127 -19.34 9.39 11.01
CA ASN A 127 -18.56 10.57 11.40
C ASN A 127 -17.35 10.18 12.25
N LYS A 128 -17.51 9.24 13.19
CA LYS A 128 -16.37 8.73 14.00
C LYS A 128 -15.29 8.09 13.14
N VAL A 129 -15.67 7.34 12.11
CA VAL A 129 -14.72 6.76 11.15
C VAL A 129 -14.05 7.86 10.35
N LEU A 130 -14.81 8.84 9.85
CA LEU A 130 -14.27 9.96 9.09
C LEU A 130 -13.25 10.76 9.90
N ASP A 131 -13.57 11.13 11.14
CA ASP A 131 -12.68 11.91 12.01
C ASP A 131 -11.33 11.19 12.23
N ARG A 132 -11.37 9.87 12.45
CA ARG A 132 -10.16 9.04 12.61
C ARG A 132 -9.38 8.87 11.31
N ILE A 133 -10.05 8.77 10.17
CA ILE A 133 -9.40 8.76 8.85
C ILE A 133 -8.67 10.08 8.60
N LEU A 134 -9.30 11.22 8.92
CA LEU A 134 -8.69 12.54 8.76
C LEU A 134 -7.46 12.70 9.67
N GLU A 135 -7.56 12.28 10.93
CA GLU A 135 -6.41 12.26 11.84
C GLU A 135 -5.26 11.39 11.33
N ALA A 136 -5.56 10.23 10.73
CA ALA A 136 -4.55 9.35 10.16
C ALA A 136 -3.83 10.03 8.99
N CYS A 137 -4.57 10.76 8.16
CA CYS A 137 -4.03 11.52 7.04
C CYS A 137 -3.13 12.67 7.51
N ASP A 138 -3.54 13.40 8.55
CA ASP A 138 -2.76 14.49 9.15
C ASP A 138 -1.46 14.02 9.82
N CYS A 139 -1.34 12.72 10.12
CA CYS A 139 -0.12 12.11 10.63
C CYS A 139 0.92 11.86 9.54
N LEU A 140 0.56 11.82 8.26
CA LEU A 140 1.54 11.67 7.18
C LEU A 140 2.18 13.03 6.86
N LYS A 141 3.32 13.29 7.48
CA LYS A 141 4.12 14.49 7.31
C LYS A 141 5.57 14.24 7.73
N GLU A 142 6.40 15.27 7.57
CA GLU A 142 7.76 15.28 8.08
C GLU A 142 7.81 15.40 9.60
N TYR A 143 8.84 14.79 10.19
CA TYR A 143 9.09 14.81 11.62
C TYR A 143 10.59 14.97 11.91
N ASP A 144 10.94 15.87 12.83
CA ASP A 144 12.33 16.15 13.18
C ASP A 144 12.98 15.07 14.05
N ASP A 145 12.17 14.23 14.70
CA ASP A 145 12.59 13.19 15.65
C ASP A 145 12.70 11.79 15.03
N THR A 146 12.71 11.70 13.70
CA THR A 146 12.82 10.42 12.98
C THR A 146 13.44 10.58 11.60
N ILE A 147 13.77 9.47 10.96
CA ILE A 147 14.19 9.48 9.57
C ILE A 147 12.98 9.64 8.65
N ASN A 148 13.03 10.63 7.76
CA ASN A 148 12.09 10.81 6.67
C ASN A 148 12.74 10.37 5.36
N VAL A 149 11.94 9.75 4.50
CA VAL A 149 12.33 9.23 3.19
C VAL A 149 11.29 9.63 2.14
N VAL A 150 11.64 9.49 0.85
CA VAL A 150 10.65 9.58 -0.22
C VAL A 150 9.82 8.31 -0.22
N LEU A 151 8.53 8.48 0.03
CA LEU A 151 7.49 7.47 0.05
C LEU A 151 6.82 7.39 -1.32
N HIS A 152 6.44 6.19 -1.71
CA HIS A 152 5.59 5.90 -2.85
C HIS A 152 4.12 6.29 -2.58
N LYS A 153 3.64 6.07 -1.35
CA LYS A 153 2.29 6.35 -0.83
C LYS A 153 1.13 5.59 -1.47
N ASP A 154 1.33 5.02 -2.65
CA ASP A 154 0.41 4.08 -3.29
C ASP A 154 1.09 2.73 -3.56
N LEU A 155 1.73 2.15 -2.53
CA LEU A 155 2.49 0.91 -2.69
C LEU A 155 1.60 -0.31 -2.43
N TRP A 156 1.29 -1.05 -3.49
CA TRP A 156 0.56 -2.32 -3.48
C TRP A 156 1.01 -3.20 -4.64
N ALA A 157 0.57 -4.46 -4.66
CA ALA A 157 1.11 -5.48 -5.57
C ALA A 157 1.08 -5.07 -7.06
N ASN A 158 0.05 -4.35 -7.52
CA ASN A 158 -0.06 -3.95 -8.93
C ASN A 158 0.91 -2.82 -9.32
N ASN A 159 1.45 -2.09 -8.34
CA ASN A 159 2.47 -1.06 -8.56
C ASN A 159 3.89 -1.63 -8.43
N ILE A 160 4.03 -2.96 -8.53
CA ILE A 160 5.31 -3.65 -8.53
C ILE A 160 5.38 -4.58 -9.74
N MET A 161 6.34 -4.31 -10.63
CA MET A 161 6.67 -5.20 -11.74
C MET A 161 7.75 -6.20 -11.31
N PHE A 162 7.63 -7.44 -11.75
CA PHE A 162 8.58 -8.50 -11.44
C PHE A 162 9.32 -8.94 -12.70
N ARG A 163 10.63 -9.15 -12.59
CA ARG A 163 11.38 -9.93 -13.58
C ARG A 163 11.41 -11.37 -13.09
N TYR A 164 11.11 -12.32 -13.95
CA TYR A 164 11.10 -13.75 -13.60
C TYR A 164 12.26 -14.50 -14.25
N GLU A 165 12.86 -15.42 -13.51
CA GLU A 165 13.86 -16.38 -13.98
C GLU A 165 13.45 -17.77 -13.50
N ASN A 166 13.32 -18.73 -14.41
CA ASN A 166 12.88 -20.10 -14.10
C ASN A 166 11.54 -20.18 -13.32
N GLY A 167 10.59 -19.29 -13.62
CA GLY A 167 9.27 -19.25 -12.97
C GLY A 167 9.28 -18.69 -11.55
N LEU A 168 10.41 -18.13 -11.09
CA LEU A 168 10.55 -17.44 -9.81
C LEU A 168 10.88 -15.98 -10.07
N PRO A 169 10.41 -15.02 -9.25
CA PRO A 169 10.88 -13.66 -9.35
C PRO A 169 12.39 -13.65 -9.13
N ALA A 170 13.10 -12.85 -9.90
CA ALA A 170 14.53 -12.63 -9.75
C ALA A 170 14.79 -11.17 -9.39
N ASN A 171 13.91 -10.28 -9.81
CA ASN A 171 14.00 -8.86 -9.52
C ASN A 171 12.61 -8.22 -9.45
N ALA A 172 12.53 -7.03 -8.87
CA ALA A 172 11.33 -6.22 -8.80
C ALA A 172 11.61 -4.75 -9.13
N MET A 173 10.61 -4.04 -9.62
CA MET A 173 10.66 -2.61 -9.90
C MET A 173 9.35 -1.98 -9.45
N LEU A 174 9.43 -0.89 -8.69
CA LEU A 174 8.27 -0.08 -8.34
C LEU A 174 7.89 0.81 -9.54
N ILE A 175 6.60 0.98 -9.77
CA ILE A 175 6.04 1.82 -10.83
C ILE A 175 4.89 2.67 -10.28
N ASP A 176 4.46 3.68 -11.04
CA ASP A 176 3.33 4.56 -10.69
C ASP A 176 3.57 5.42 -9.44
N PHE A 177 4.49 6.37 -9.56
CA PHE A 177 4.90 7.30 -8.51
C PHE A 177 3.97 8.53 -8.40
N GLN A 178 2.71 8.45 -8.83
CA GLN A 178 1.79 9.59 -8.85
C GLN A 178 1.47 10.16 -7.46
N CYS A 179 1.70 9.36 -6.41
CA CYS A 179 1.38 9.71 -5.03
C CYS A 179 2.58 10.12 -4.17
N ILE A 180 3.79 10.28 -4.72
CA ILE A 180 5.02 10.46 -3.91
C ILE A 180 4.91 11.49 -2.78
N ARG A 181 5.39 11.15 -1.59
CA ARG A 181 5.41 12.05 -0.42
C ARG A 181 6.68 11.92 0.37
N TYR A 182 6.99 12.90 1.21
CA TYR A 182 8.15 12.83 2.11
C TYR A 182 7.69 12.65 3.56
N GLY A 183 8.24 11.63 4.24
CA GLY A 183 7.82 11.28 5.60
C GLY A 183 8.43 9.97 6.12
N PRO A 184 8.01 9.48 7.29
CA PRO A 184 8.60 8.29 7.90
C PRO A 184 8.38 7.02 7.04
N PRO A 185 9.40 6.15 6.88
CA PRO A 185 9.32 4.96 6.02
C PRO A 185 8.23 3.96 6.45
N SER A 186 7.80 4.02 7.70
CA SER A 186 6.77 3.15 8.24
C SER A 186 5.40 3.33 7.55
N PHE A 187 5.11 4.51 7.01
CA PHE A 187 3.82 4.77 6.34
C PHE A 187 3.62 3.89 5.11
N ASP A 188 4.62 3.82 4.21
CA ASP A 188 4.56 2.92 3.06
C ASP A 188 4.53 1.46 3.48
N LEU A 189 5.34 1.07 4.48
CA LEU A 189 5.38 -0.31 4.95
C LEU A 189 4.02 -0.76 5.51
N MET A 190 3.39 0.08 6.34
CA MET A 190 2.09 -0.25 6.91
C MET A 190 1.00 -0.26 5.84
N SER A 191 0.97 0.73 4.93
CA SER A 191 0.02 0.73 3.80
C SER A 191 0.19 -0.51 2.93
N PHE A 192 1.43 -0.87 2.58
CA PHE A 192 1.72 -2.08 1.80
C PHE A 192 1.24 -3.35 2.50
N LEU A 193 1.51 -3.51 3.79
CA LEU A 193 1.05 -4.65 4.58
C LEU A 193 -0.48 -4.78 4.59
N TYR A 194 -1.22 -3.68 4.80
CA TYR A 194 -2.67 -3.74 4.79
C TYR A 194 -3.25 -3.97 3.40
N LEU A 195 -2.66 -3.38 2.36
CA LEU A 195 -3.14 -3.51 0.99
C LEU A 195 -2.91 -4.93 0.43
N THR A 196 -1.84 -5.61 0.86
CA THR A 196 -1.42 -6.88 0.24
C THR A 196 -1.66 -8.13 1.08
N THR A 197 -1.89 -8.03 2.39
CA THR A 197 -2.01 -9.21 3.27
C THR A 197 -3.34 -9.25 4.03
N SER A 198 -3.78 -10.44 4.46
CA SER A 198 -4.95 -10.60 5.32
C SER A 198 -4.63 -10.33 6.78
N SER A 199 -5.70 -10.23 7.59
CA SER A 199 -5.61 -10.17 9.05
C SER A 199 -4.86 -11.37 9.63
N SER A 200 -5.21 -12.59 9.19
CA SER A 200 -4.57 -13.85 9.62
C SER A 200 -3.08 -13.90 9.30
N PHE A 201 -2.66 -13.40 8.14
CA PHE A 201 -1.24 -13.27 7.79
C PHE A 201 -0.52 -12.31 8.74
N ARG A 202 -1.10 -11.12 8.99
CA ARG A 202 -0.48 -10.13 9.88
C ARG A 202 -0.34 -10.66 11.30
N GLU A 203 -1.35 -11.36 11.82
CA GLU A 203 -1.31 -11.99 13.13
C GLU A 203 -0.12 -12.97 13.27
N GLN A 204 0.21 -13.70 12.21
CA GLN A 204 1.26 -14.72 12.23
C GLN A 204 2.66 -14.19 11.86
N HIS A 205 2.73 -13.21 10.96
CA HIS A 205 3.97 -12.88 10.25
C HIS A 205 4.42 -11.42 10.40
N GLU A 206 3.57 -10.49 10.84
CA GLU A 206 3.89 -9.06 10.83
C GLU A 206 5.21 -8.74 11.53
N ARG A 207 5.41 -9.24 12.76
CA ARG A 207 6.66 -9.01 13.52
C ARG A 207 7.92 -9.43 12.74
N LYS A 208 7.84 -10.53 11.98
CA LYS A 208 8.95 -11.01 11.17
C LYS A 208 9.16 -10.07 9.98
N VAL A 209 8.10 -9.66 9.30
CA VAL A 209 8.17 -8.76 8.14
C VAL A 209 8.76 -7.41 8.54
N LEU A 210 8.27 -6.82 9.63
CA LEU A 210 8.79 -5.56 10.16
C LEU A 210 10.27 -5.68 10.53
N HIS A 211 10.67 -6.77 11.19
CA HIS A 211 12.07 -6.99 11.54
C HIS A 211 12.96 -7.10 10.32
N TYR A 212 12.51 -7.82 9.30
CA TYR A 212 13.29 -7.99 8.08
C TYR A 212 13.42 -6.68 7.29
N TYR A 213 12.31 -5.95 7.13
CA TYR A 213 12.35 -4.62 6.51
C TYR A 213 13.36 -3.72 7.24
N TYR A 214 13.35 -3.71 8.58
CA TYR A 214 14.30 -2.95 9.39
C TYR A 214 15.75 -3.33 9.08
N CYS A 215 16.08 -4.63 9.03
CA CYS A 215 17.44 -5.08 8.72
C CYS A 215 17.88 -4.62 7.32
N VAL A 216 17.05 -4.86 6.31
CA VAL A 216 17.35 -4.47 4.92
C VAL A 216 17.47 -2.96 4.78
N PHE A 217 16.57 -2.20 5.42
CA PHE A 217 16.61 -0.75 5.43
C PHE A 217 17.96 -0.26 5.96
N PHE A 218 18.41 -0.76 7.12
CA PHE A 218 19.70 -0.38 7.72
C PHE A 218 20.90 -0.83 6.89
N ASP A 219 20.88 -2.05 6.34
CA ASP A 219 21.96 -2.57 5.47
C ASP A 219 22.08 -1.78 4.16
N SER A 220 21.03 -1.05 3.80
CA SER A 220 20.97 -0.24 2.58
C SER A 220 21.33 1.23 2.78
N LEU A 221 21.54 1.68 4.02
CA LEU A 221 21.89 3.07 4.32
C LEU A 221 23.36 3.33 3.95
N GLU A 222 23.59 4.47 3.32
CA GLU A 222 24.94 5.02 3.14
C GLU A 222 25.42 5.70 4.44
N ASP A 223 26.73 5.96 4.53
CA ASP A 223 27.38 6.48 5.74
C ASP A 223 26.70 7.75 6.29
N ALA A 224 26.32 8.69 5.41
CA ALA A 224 25.64 9.93 5.81
C ALA A 224 24.25 9.68 6.42
N ALA A 225 23.48 8.76 5.83
CA ALA A 225 22.16 8.38 6.34
C ALA A 225 22.29 7.58 7.65
N MET A 226 23.30 6.71 7.76
CA MET A 226 23.61 5.96 8.98
C MET A 226 23.98 6.89 10.14
N GLN A 227 24.79 7.94 9.87
CA GLN A 227 25.10 8.96 10.86
C GLN A 227 23.83 9.66 11.34
N LYS A 228 22.97 10.12 10.42
CA LYS A 228 21.70 10.78 10.77
C LYS A 228 20.79 9.88 11.62
N VAL A 229 20.64 8.61 11.25
CA VAL A 229 19.88 7.61 12.01
C VAL A 229 20.44 7.45 13.43
N THR A 230 21.77 7.44 13.57
CA THR A 230 22.45 7.35 14.86
C THR A 230 22.22 8.59 15.72
N GLU A 231 22.34 9.79 15.14
CA GLU A 231 22.11 11.07 15.82
C GLU A 231 20.66 11.20 16.31
N LEU A 232 19.70 10.72 15.53
CA LEU A 232 18.27 10.67 15.89
C LEU A 232 17.94 9.57 16.92
N GLY A 233 18.89 8.69 17.23
CA GLY A 233 18.63 7.52 18.08
C GLY A 233 17.64 6.52 17.47
N PHE A 234 17.44 6.57 16.15
CA PHE A 234 16.47 5.73 15.44
C PHE A 234 16.92 4.27 15.45
N ASN A 235 16.38 3.50 16.39
CA ASN A 235 16.70 2.10 16.58
C ASN A 235 15.48 1.20 16.28
N ARG A 236 15.60 -0.11 16.49
CA ARG A 236 14.51 -1.06 16.22
C ARG A 236 13.24 -0.78 17.01
N GLU A 237 13.35 -0.31 18.25
CA GLU A 237 12.18 0.03 19.08
C GLU A 237 11.49 1.30 18.57
N GLU A 238 12.27 2.32 18.20
CA GLU A 238 11.75 3.53 17.53
C GLU A 238 11.02 3.18 16.24
N PHE A 239 11.62 2.34 15.40
CA PHE A 239 11.03 1.89 14.14
C PHE A 239 9.70 1.16 14.36
N LEU A 240 9.64 0.24 15.33
CA LEU A 240 8.40 -0.46 15.66
C LEU A 240 7.33 0.49 16.20
N ARG A 241 7.72 1.50 16.99
CA ARG A 241 6.78 2.54 17.44
C ARG A 241 6.22 3.35 16.27
N TRP A 242 7.06 3.70 15.29
CA TRP A 242 6.63 4.37 14.06
C TRP A 242 5.71 3.50 13.22
N CYS A 243 5.97 2.19 13.14
CA CYS A 243 5.04 1.22 12.53
C CYS A 243 3.67 1.24 13.22
N GLU A 244 3.61 1.25 14.56
CA GLU A 244 2.32 1.34 15.25
C GLU A 244 1.65 2.70 15.05
N ARG A 245 2.40 3.80 15.06
CA ARG A 245 1.89 5.15 14.80
C ARG A 245 1.29 5.29 13.39
N SER A 246 1.90 4.67 12.40
CA SER A 246 1.45 4.70 10.99
C SER A 246 0.44 3.61 10.65
N ARG A 247 0.15 2.66 11.56
CA ARG A 247 -0.82 1.58 11.34
C ARG A 247 -2.21 2.09 10.97
N MET A 248 -2.67 3.14 11.66
CA MET A 248 -3.99 3.73 11.39
C MET A 248 -4.07 4.21 9.94
N PHE A 249 -3.02 4.85 9.43
CA PHE A 249 -2.93 5.27 8.05
C PHE A 249 -2.99 4.08 7.09
N GLY A 250 -2.23 3.01 7.34
CA GLY A 250 -2.28 1.80 6.50
C GLY A 250 -3.68 1.16 6.42
N ILE A 251 -4.40 1.11 7.55
CA ILE A 251 -5.80 0.66 7.58
C ILE A 251 -6.70 1.60 6.77
N CYS A 252 -6.52 2.92 6.90
CA CYS A 252 -7.29 3.92 6.14
C CYS A 252 -7.04 3.79 4.63
N THR A 253 -5.80 3.54 4.21
CA THR A 253 -5.48 3.29 2.80
C THR A 253 -6.25 2.07 2.28
N ALA A 254 -6.31 0.99 3.05
CA ALA A 254 -7.08 -0.20 2.70
C ALA A 254 -8.59 0.03 2.66
N ILE A 255 -9.17 0.73 3.64
CA ILE A 255 -10.60 1.14 3.64
C ILE A 255 -10.93 1.95 2.40
N GLY A 256 -10.05 2.90 2.04
CA GLY A 256 -10.21 3.72 0.85
C GLY A 256 -10.15 2.90 -0.43
N SER A 257 -9.20 1.97 -0.53
CA SER A 257 -8.74 1.30 -1.77
C SER A 257 -9.47 0.01 -2.12
N PHE A 258 -9.75 -0.84 -1.13
CA PHE A 258 -10.40 -2.14 -1.33
C PHE A 258 -11.68 -2.14 -2.17
N PRO A 259 -12.54 -1.11 -2.13
CA PRO A 259 -13.77 -1.09 -2.90
C PRO A 259 -13.57 -1.30 -4.40
N TYR A 260 -12.45 -0.84 -4.97
CA TYR A 260 -12.14 -0.95 -6.39
C TYR A 260 -10.95 -1.87 -6.67
N VAL A 261 -9.88 -1.84 -5.86
CA VAL A 261 -8.69 -2.66 -6.16
C VAL A 261 -8.91 -4.16 -5.98
N LEU A 262 -9.89 -4.56 -5.16
CA LEU A 262 -10.26 -5.96 -4.98
C LEU A 262 -11.47 -6.38 -5.81
N MET A 263 -12.15 -5.43 -6.46
CA MET A 263 -13.31 -5.71 -7.29
C MET A 263 -12.84 -6.21 -8.67
N ASP A 264 -13.59 -7.13 -9.30
CA ASP A 264 -13.30 -7.57 -10.67
C ASP A 264 -13.05 -6.35 -11.59
N PRO A 265 -11.93 -6.26 -12.32
CA PRO A 265 -11.54 -5.05 -13.03
C PRO A 265 -12.59 -4.54 -14.03
N VAL A 266 -13.35 -5.43 -14.67
CA VAL A 266 -14.42 -5.04 -15.61
C VAL A 266 -15.61 -4.46 -14.86
N VAL A 267 -15.94 -5.02 -13.69
CA VAL A 267 -16.99 -4.47 -12.82
C VAL A 267 -16.53 -3.14 -12.21
N ALA A 268 -15.28 -3.06 -11.74
CA ALA A 268 -14.68 -1.86 -11.18
C ALA A 268 -14.69 -0.73 -12.20
N GLN A 269 -14.20 -0.96 -13.42
CA GLN A 269 -14.22 0.01 -14.50
C GLN A 269 -15.64 0.51 -14.81
N LYS A 270 -16.61 -0.39 -14.95
CA LYS A 270 -18.01 0.01 -15.22
C LYS A 270 -18.66 0.76 -14.06
N THR A 271 -18.20 0.54 -12.83
CA THR A 271 -18.79 1.15 -11.63
C THR A 271 -18.14 2.50 -11.34
N PHE A 272 -16.81 2.55 -11.40
CA PHE A 272 -15.99 3.63 -10.90
C PHE A 272 -15.35 4.49 -12.00
N ASP A 273 -15.29 4.03 -13.26
CA ASP A 273 -14.70 4.80 -14.36
C ASP A 273 -15.76 5.27 -15.38
N ASP A 274 -17.01 4.80 -15.28
CA ASP A 274 -18.11 5.29 -16.13
C ASP A 274 -18.45 6.75 -15.77
N PRO A 275 -18.32 7.71 -16.70
CA PRO A 275 -18.60 9.12 -16.42
C PRO A 275 -20.00 9.39 -15.85
N ALA A 276 -20.99 8.56 -16.19
CA ALA A 276 -22.37 8.70 -15.70
C ALA A 276 -22.52 8.31 -14.23
N THR A 277 -21.66 7.42 -13.71
CA THR A 277 -21.73 6.93 -12.33
C THR A 277 -20.55 7.35 -11.46
N PHE A 278 -19.48 7.86 -12.06
CA PHE A 278 -18.24 8.27 -11.40
C PHE A 278 -18.51 9.18 -10.20
N GLU A 279 -19.20 10.31 -10.41
CA GLU A 279 -19.46 11.26 -9.33
C GLU A 279 -20.30 10.63 -8.21
N LYS A 280 -21.36 9.90 -8.58
CA LYS A 280 -22.26 9.24 -7.62
C LYS A 280 -21.49 8.24 -6.74
N TYR A 281 -20.70 7.35 -7.32
CA TYR A 281 -20.08 6.26 -6.57
C TYR A 281 -18.70 6.62 -6.03
N PHE A 282 -17.87 7.31 -6.82
CA PHE A 282 -16.51 7.63 -6.41
C PHE A 282 -16.48 8.73 -5.34
N ILE A 283 -17.39 9.71 -5.39
CA ILE A 283 -17.32 10.94 -4.59
C ILE A 283 -18.46 11.02 -3.55
N VAL A 284 -19.65 10.48 -3.82
CA VAL A 284 -20.81 10.63 -2.92
C VAL A 284 -21.05 9.39 -2.04
N ASP A 285 -21.35 8.24 -2.65
CA ASP A 285 -21.67 7.02 -1.90
C ASP A 285 -21.54 5.76 -2.77
N ARG A 286 -20.51 4.94 -2.50
CA ARG A 286 -20.24 3.66 -3.16
C ARG A 286 -20.89 2.44 -2.51
N THR A 287 -21.73 2.64 -1.50
CA THR A 287 -22.31 1.52 -0.72
C THR A 287 -23.08 0.55 -1.60
N GLU A 288 -23.96 1.05 -2.47
CA GLU A 288 -24.82 0.22 -3.33
C GLU A 288 -24.02 -0.79 -4.19
N PRO A 289 -23.10 -0.37 -5.07
CA PRO A 289 -22.38 -1.31 -5.92
C PRO A 289 -21.42 -2.21 -5.12
N VAL A 290 -20.78 -1.68 -4.07
CA VAL A 290 -19.84 -2.45 -3.25
C VAL A 290 -20.56 -3.56 -2.48
N VAL A 291 -21.69 -3.25 -1.83
CA VAL A 291 -22.51 -4.25 -1.14
C VAL A 291 -23.06 -5.27 -2.13
N ALA A 292 -23.50 -4.83 -3.32
CA ALA A 292 -23.98 -5.74 -4.36
C ALA A 292 -22.89 -6.73 -4.83
N HIS A 293 -21.63 -6.28 -4.94
CA HIS A 293 -20.49 -7.15 -5.26
C HIS A 293 -20.12 -8.06 -4.08
N ALA A 294 -20.05 -7.53 -2.87
CA ALA A 294 -19.75 -8.27 -1.64
C ALA A 294 -20.75 -9.40 -1.33
N ASN A 295 -22.01 -9.27 -1.75
CA ASN A 295 -22.97 -10.36 -1.63
C ASN A 295 -22.67 -11.56 -2.55
N LYS A 296 -21.89 -11.35 -3.62
CA LYS A 296 -21.54 -12.37 -4.62
C LYS A 296 -20.14 -12.95 -4.39
N ASP A 297 -19.26 -12.18 -3.76
CA ASP A 297 -17.87 -12.57 -3.48
C ASP A 297 -17.60 -12.52 -1.95
N PRO A 298 -17.62 -13.69 -1.28
CA PRO A 298 -17.33 -13.77 0.15
C PRO A 298 -15.93 -13.28 0.54
N MET A 299 -14.94 -13.44 -0.34
CA MET A 299 -13.56 -13.08 -0.03
C MET A 299 -13.38 -11.55 -0.11
N TYR A 300 -13.89 -10.92 -1.17
CA TYR A 300 -13.98 -9.45 -1.28
C TYR A 300 -14.72 -8.83 -0.09
N LYS A 301 -15.84 -9.43 0.32
CA LYS A 301 -16.60 -9.02 1.50
C LYS A 301 -15.76 -9.13 2.77
N ASN A 302 -15.15 -10.29 3.03
CA ASN A 302 -14.40 -10.54 4.25
C ASN A 302 -13.24 -9.55 4.40
N ARG A 303 -12.49 -9.28 3.32
CA ARG A 303 -11.40 -8.28 3.32
C ARG A 303 -11.84 -6.90 3.79
N GLN A 304 -12.98 -6.41 3.28
CA GLN A 304 -13.51 -5.11 3.65
C GLN A 304 -14.11 -5.07 5.06
N VAL A 305 -14.80 -6.14 5.46
CA VAL A 305 -15.35 -6.23 6.82
C VAL A 305 -14.21 -6.33 7.83
N GLU A 306 -13.22 -7.20 7.64
CA GLU A 306 -12.09 -7.37 8.56
C GLU A 306 -11.33 -6.07 8.80
N VAL A 307 -11.01 -5.32 7.73
CA VAL A 307 -10.27 -4.06 7.88
C VAL A 307 -11.09 -2.99 8.60
N ALA A 308 -12.40 -2.91 8.31
CA ALA A 308 -13.30 -1.99 9.01
C ALA A 308 -13.50 -2.40 10.48
N GLU A 309 -13.62 -3.71 10.77
CA GLU A 309 -13.74 -4.23 12.13
C GLU A 309 -12.48 -3.98 12.95
N GLU A 310 -11.30 -4.19 12.37
CA GLU A 310 -10.01 -3.88 13.00
C GLU A 310 -9.91 -2.38 13.31
N PHE A 311 -10.27 -1.51 12.35
CA PHE A 311 -10.27 -0.06 12.54
C PHE A 311 -11.15 0.38 13.72
N VAL A 312 -12.41 -0.07 13.75
CA VAL A 312 -13.36 0.30 14.81
C VAL A 312 -12.89 -0.24 16.17
N LYS A 313 -12.42 -1.49 16.21
CA LYS A 313 -11.91 -2.10 17.44
C LYS A 313 -10.74 -1.31 18.02
N ARG A 314 -9.78 -0.90 17.19
CA ARG A 314 -8.57 -0.19 17.61
C ARG A 314 -8.81 1.28 17.94
N TYR A 315 -9.49 2.01 17.07
CA TYR A 315 -9.48 3.48 17.10
C TYR A 315 -10.80 4.13 17.50
N ILE A 316 -11.88 3.34 17.61
CA ILE A 316 -13.19 3.84 18.07
C ILE A 316 -13.56 3.30 19.45
N LEU A 317 -13.39 2.00 19.70
CA LEU A 317 -13.76 1.39 20.98
C LEU A 317 -12.66 1.44 22.03
N ASN A 318 -11.43 1.09 21.66
CA ASN A 318 -10.31 0.98 22.59
C ASN A 318 -9.51 2.28 22.68
N GLN A 319 -10.18 3.40 22.96
CA GLN A 319 -9.47 4.64 23.24
C GLN A 319 -8.72 4.53 24.58
N PRO A 320 -7.46 4.97 24.67
CA PRO A 320 -6.74 5.08 25.93
C PRO A 320 -7.38 6.08 26.90
#